data_AF-A0A090SEZ6-F1
#
_entry.id   AF-A0A090SEZ6-F1
#
_cell.length_a   1.000
_cell.length_b   1.000
_cell.length_c   1.000
_cell.angle_alpha   90.00
_cell.angle_beta   90.00
_cell.angle_gamma   90.00
#
_symmetry.space_group_name_H-M   'P 1'
#
loop_
_entity.id
_entity.type
_entity.pdbx_description
1 polymer ?
#
loop_
_entity_poly.entity_id
_entity_poly.type
_entity_poly.pdbx_seq_one_letter_code
_entity_poly.pdbx_strand_id
1 'polypeptide(L)'
;MKRYVYHGFSIIVPGFKNLFPLLPELTAKIEHHSESFIDVARRYNGVIEKHAGVDLPGSEPHIHISSGATGEQIVHVMIFCPTELATHLEQEIRSDFMTLHDLAFPPEK
;
A
#
# COMPACT_ATOMS: atom_id res chain seq x y z
N MET A 1 -10.58 19.96 5.64
CA MET A 1 -9.77 18.85 5.06
C MET A 1 -9.82 17.67 6.04
N LYS A 2 -10.02 16.44 5.57
CA LYS A 2 -10.05 15.26 6.48
C LYS A 2 -8.62 14.99 6.98
N ARG A 3 -8.48 14.63 8.27
CA ARG A 3 -7.16 14.36 8.89
C ARG A 3 -6.51 13.06 8.38
N TYR A 4 -7.33 12.13 7.91
CA TYR A 4 -6.92 10.85 7.35
C TYR A 4 -7.62 10.60 6.02
N VAL A 5 -6.98 9.79 5.18
CA VAL A 5 -7.44 9.46 3.83
C VAL A 5 -7.09 8.02 3.48
N TYR A 6 -7.90 7.37 2.64
CA TYR A 6 -7.48 6.19 1.90
C TYR A 6 -6.64 6.67 0.72
N HIS A 7 -5.33 6.47 0.81
CA HIS A 7 -4.39 6.79 -0.25
C HIS A 7 -4.12 5.54 -1.07
N GLY A 8 -4.46 5.59 -2.36
CA GLY A 8 -4.27 4.49 -3.30
C GLY A 8 -3.31 4.90 -4.40
N PHE A 9 -2.36 4.02 -4.73
CA PHE A 9 -1.43 4.21 -5.84
C PHE A 9 -1.05 2.88 -6.48
N SER A 10 -0.42 2.96 -7.65
CA SER A 10 -0.01 1.78 -8.41
C SER A 10 1.49 1.81 -8.72
N ILE A 11 2.07 0.62 -8.81
CA ILE A 11 3.42 0.37 -9.33
C ILE A 11 3.29 -0.53 -10.55
N ILE A 12 3.83 -0.09 -11.68
CA ILE A 12 3.79 -0.83 -12.95
C ILE A 12 5.11 -1.58 -13.10
N VAL A 13 5.03 -2.90 -13.21
CA VAL A 13 6.17 -3.79 -13.44
C VAL A 13 6.09 -4.32 -14.86
N PRO A 14 7.10 -4.09 -15.71
CA PRO A 14 7.09 -4.61 -17.07
C PRO A 14 7.24 -6.14 -17.08
N GLY A 15 6.52 -6.79 -17.99
CA GLY A 15 6.51 -8.24 -18.15
C GLY A 15 5.73 -8.97 -17.06
N PHE A 16 5.87 -10.30 -17.04
CA PHE A 16 5.11 -11.18 -16.16
C PHE A 16 6.04 -11.99 -15.26
N LYS A 17 6.19 -11.56 -14.00
CA LYS A 17 6.95 -12.25 -12.95
C LYS A 17 6.01 -12.64 -11.82
N ASN A 18 6.35 -13.67 -11.02
CA ASN A 18 5.53 -13.96 -9.86
C ASN A 18 5.83 -12.96 -8.72
N LEU A 19 5.04 -11.90 -8.60
CA LEU A 19 5.24 -10.85 -7.57
C LEU A 19 4.66 -11.20 -6.19
N PHE A 20 3.83 -12.26 -6.09
CA PHE A 20 3.21 -12.65 -4.81
C PHE A 20 4.19 -12.93 -3.66
N PRO A 21 5.37 -13.53 -3.88
CA PRO A 21 6.37 -13.72 -2.84
C PRO A 21 6.89 -12.44 -2.20
N LEU A 22 6.75 -11.28 -2.86
CA LEU A 22 7.15 -9.98 -2.31
C LEU A 22 6.14 -9.42 -1.30
N LEU A 23 4.87 -9.84 -1.39
CA LEU A 23 3.77 -9.22 -0.65
C LEU A 23 3.92 -9.32 0.87
N PRO A 24 4.31 -10.46 1.49
CA PRO A 24 4.44 -10.53 2.94
C PRO A 24 5.43 -9.51 3.51
N GLU A 25 6.60 -9.39 2.88
CA GLU A 25 7.66 -8.45 3.31
C GLU A 25 7.26 -7.00 3.02
N LEU A 26 6.62 -6.73 1.88
CA LEU A 26 6.11 -5.41 1.55
C LEU A 26 5.02 -4.96 2.53
N THR A 27 4.10 -5.85 2.89
CA THR A 27 3.06 -5.60 3.90
C THR A 27 3.69 -5.25 5.24
N ALA A 28 4.67 -6.04 5.71
CA ALA A 28 5.37 -5.77 6.97
C ALA A 28 6.04 -4.39 6.99
N LYS A 29 6.65 -3.98 5.86
CA LYS A 29 7.23 -2.64 5.71
C LYS A 29 6.20 -1.52 5.74
N ILE A 30 5.05 -1.70 5.07
CA ILE A 30 3.93 -0.74 5.11
C ILE A 30 3.39 -0.61 6.53
N GLU A 31 3.22 -1.72 7.24
CA GLU A 31 2.78 -1.74 8.64
C GLU A 31 3.77 -0.98 9.53
N HIS A 32 5.08 -1.21 9.34
CA HIS A 32 6.14 -0.52 10.08
C HIS A 32 6.08 1.01 9.89
N HIS A 33 5.96 1.48 8.65
CA HIS A 33 5.78 2.91 8.35
C HIS A 33 4.51 3.49 9.00
N SER A 34 3.52 2.63 9.27
CA SER A 34 2.22 3.02 9.83
C SER A 34 2.14 2.96 11.35
N GLU A 35 3.11 2.34 12.05
CA GLU A 35 3.08 2.12 13.51
C GLU A 35 2.81 3.40 14.30
N SER A 36 3.38 4.53 13.89
CA SER A 36 3.26 5.81 14.60
C SER A 36 1.84 6.40 14.59
N PHE A 37 0.96 5.94 13.70
CA PHE A 37 -0.40 6.48 13.55
C PHE A 37 -1.51 5.41 13.47
N ILE A 38 -1.17 4.12 13.48
CA ILE A 38 -2.14 3.02 13.30
C ILE A 38 -3.22 2.99 14.39
N ASP A 39 -2.86 3.29 15.64
CA ASP A 39 -3.82 3.31 16.75
C ASP A 39 -4.81 4.47 16.66
N VAL A 40 -4.35 5.62 16.16
CA VAL A 40 -5.19 6.79 15.92
C VAL A 40 -6.11 6.53 14.73
N ALA A 41 -5.57 5.91 13.67
CA ALA A 41 -6.31 5.49 12.49
C ALA A 41 -7.46 4.53 12.84
N ARG A 42 -7.18 3.47 13.62
CA ARG A 42 -8.19 2.52 14.11
C ARG A 42 -9.30 3.20 14.90
N ARG A 43 -8.96 4.15 15.78
CA ARG A 43 -9.94 4.93 16.54
C ARG A 43 -10.78 5.87 15.66
N TYR A 44 -10.20 6.42 14.60
CA TYR A 44 -10.93 7.29 13.66
C TYR A 44 -11.96 6.50 12.84
N ASN A 45 -11.64 5.28 12.39
CA ASN A 45 -12.59 4.45 11.63
C ASN A 45 -13.89 4.23 12.40
N GLY A 46 -13.83 3.84 13.68
CA GLY A 46 -15.04 3.64 14.48
C GLY A 46 -15.87 4.91 14.69
N VAL A 47 -15.25 6.10 14.67
CA VAL A 47 -15.99 7.38 14.72
C VAL A 47 -16.67 7.68 13.39
N ILE A 48 -15.98 7.42 12.26
CA ILE A 48 -16.55 7.69 10.92
C ILE A 48 -17.63 6.66 10.60
N GLU A 49 -17.44 5.37 10.88
CA GLU A 49 -18.46 4.31 10.71
C GLU A 49 -19.75 4.65 11.45
N LYS A 50 -19.62 5.04 12.73
CA LYS A 50 -20.76 5.42 13.57
C LYS A 50 -21.50 6.66 13.05
N HIS A 51 -20.78 7.59 12.41
CA HIS A 51 -21.37 8.83 11.91
C HIS A 51 -21.95 8.70 10.49
N ALA A 52 -21.34 7.87 9.65
CA ALA A 52 -21.73 7.68 8.25
C ALA A 52 -22.64 6.46 8.03
N GLY A 53 -22.79 5.58 9.02
CA GLY A 53 -23.61 4.36 8.91
C GLY A 53 -23.08 3.38 7.87
N VAL A 54 -21.80 3.46 7.55
CA VAL A 54 -21.11 2.61 6.56
C VAL A 54 -20.01 1.84 7.26
N ASP A 55 -19.77 0.61 6.81
CA ASP A 55 -18.62 -0.20 7.23
C ASP A 55 -17.40 0.28 6.45
N LEU A 56 -16.39 0.80 7.14
CA LEU A 56 -15.18 1.29 6.49
C LEU A 56 -14.16 0.17 6.40
N PRO A 57 -13.36 0.11 5.32
CA PRO A 57 -12.24 -0.81 5.28
C PRO A 57 -11.35 -0.63 6.51
N GLY A 58 -10.80 -1.72 7.05
CA GLY A 58 -9.89 -1.66 8.19
C GLY A 58 -8.69 -0.73 7.94
N SER A 59 -7.90 -0.48 8.99
CA SER A 59 -6.64 0.26 8.85
C SER A 59 -5.52 -0.59 8.23
N GLU A 60 -5.83 -1.80 7.77
CA GLU A 60 -4.88 -2.75 7.21
C GLU A 60 -4.52 -2.34 5.78
N PRO A 61 -3.25 -2.48 5.37
CA PRO A 61 -2.86 -2.20 4.01
C PRO A 61 -3.47 -3.23 3.06
N HIS A 62 -4.06 -2.75 1.97
CA HIS A 62 -4.62 -3.61 0.93
C HIS A 62 -3.70 -3.58 -0.28
N ILE A 63 -3.19 -4.75 -0.67
CA ILE A 63 -2.35 -4.94 -1.84
C ILE A 63 -3.01 -5.94 -2.77
N HIS A 64 -3.20 -5.56 -4.03
CA HIS A 64 -3.67 -6.50 -5.05
C HIS A 64 -2.88 -6.35 -6.36
N ILE A 65 -2.69 -7.45 -7.06
CA ILE A 65 -1.96 -7.48 -8.33
C ILE A 65 -2.98 -7.72 -9.45
N SER A 66 -2.88 -6.94 -10.51
CA SER A 66 -3.64 -7.12 -11.75
C SER A 66 -2.71 -7.13 -12.95
N SER A 67 -3.20 -7.54 -14.12
CA SER A 67 -2.45 -7.44 -15.38
C SER A 67 -2.98 -6.26 -16.20
N GLY A 68 -2.06 -5.48 -16.76
CA GLY A 68 -2.38 -4.45 -17.74
C GLY A 68 -2.55 -5.04 -19.15
N ALA A 69 -3.00 -4.20 -20.07
CA ALA A 69 -3.39 -4.64 -21.42
C ALA A 69 -2.19 -5.07 -22.28
N THR A 70 -0.97 -4.63 -21.95
CA THR A 70 0.25 -4.92 -22.71
C THR A 70 1.15 -5.97 -22.05
N GLY A 71 0.63 -6.69 -21.04
CA GLY A 71 1.35 -7.76 -20.33
C GLY A 71 2.21 -7.28 -19.16
N GLU A 72 2.10 -6.00 -18.80
CA GLU A 72 2.61 -5.45 -17.54
C GLU A 72 1.81 -5.97 -16.35
N GLN A 73 2.45 -6.07 -15.19
CA GLN A 73 1.78 -6.33 -13.92
C GLN A 73 1.63 -5.03 -13.15
N ILE A 74 0.46 -4.80 -12.58
CA ILE A 74 0.13 -3.60 -11.83
C ILE A 74 -0.10 -4.00 -10.38
N VAL A 75 0.78 -3.55 -9.49
CA VAL A 75 0.66 -3.69 -8.05
C VAL A 75 -0.10 -2.48 -7.52
N HIS A 76 -1.28 -2.70 -7.00
CA HIS A 76 -2.12 -1.67 -6.40
C HIS A 76 -1.95 -1.72 -4.89
N VAL A 77 -1.62 -0.58 -4.30
CA VAL A 77 -1.45 -0.42 -2.86
C VAL A 77 -2.46 0.61 -2.38
N MET A 78 -3.20 0.27 -1.34
CA MET A 78 -4.12 1.17 -0.65
C MET A 78 -3.82 1.16 0.84
N ILE A 79 -3.59 2.34 1.40
CA ILE A 79 -3.30 2.55 2.83
C ILE A 79 -4.22 3.60 3.41
N PHE A 80 -4.55 3.47 4.71
CA PHE A 80 -5.25 4.49 5.45
C PHE A 80 -4.27 5.27 6.33
N CYS A 81 -4.02 6.54 6.00
CA CYS A 81 -2.93 7.32 6.59
C CYS A 81 -3.30 8.80 6.79
N PRO A 82 -2.53 9.56 7.59
CA PRO A 82 -2.69 11.00 7.67
C PRO A 82 -2.51 11.66 6.31
N THR A 83 -3.41 12.57 5.95
CA THR A 83 -3.43 13.18 4.61
C THR A 83 -2.11 13.86 4.25
N GLU A 84 -1.45 14.50 5.22
CA GLU A 84 -0.16 15.19 5.03
C GLU A 84 1.02 14.24 4.82
N LEU A 85 0.90 12.97 5.24
CA LEU A 85 1.95 11.95 5.09
C LEU A 85 1.76 11.06 3.86
N ALA A 86 0.59 11.12 3.19
CA ALA A 86 0.22 10.21 2.11
C ALA A 86 1.26 10.13 0.98
N THR A 87 1.73 11.28 0.50
CA THR A 87 2.75 11.33 -0.56
C THR A 87 4.11 10.82 -0.08
N HIS A 88 4.48 11.06 1.18
CA HIS A 88 5.74 10.59 1.73
C HIS A 88 5.75 9.06 1.87
N LEU A 89 4.70 8.50 2.48
CA LEU A 89 4.51 7.06 2.63
C LEU A 89 4.49 6.35 1.27
N GLU A 90 3.84 6.93 0.26
CA GLU A 90 3.87 6.37 -1.10
C GLU A 90 5.31 6.21 -1.62
N GLN A 91 6.19 7.19 -1.40
CA GLN A 91 7.58 7.11 -1.86
C GLN A 91 8.39 6.06 -1.07
N GLU A 92 8.20 5.97 0.23
CA GLU A 92 8.86 4.95 1.07
C GLU A 92 8.44 3.54 0.63
N ILE A 93 7.14 3.31 0.47
CA ILE A 93 6.60 2.03 0.01
C ILE A 93 7.08 1.69 -1.41
N ARG A 94 7.17 2.69 -2.30
CA ARG A 94 7.71 2.48 -3.64
C ARG A 94 9.20 2.10 -3.60
N SER A 95 9.99 2.75 -2.77
CA SER A 95 11.41 2.43 -2.58
C SER A 95 11.60 1.02 -2.02
N ASP A 96 10.79 0.63 -1.04
CA ASP A 96 10.77 -0.71 -0.48
C ASP A 96 10.42 -1.76 -1.53
N PHE A 97 9.35 -1.53 -2.30
CA PHE A 97 8.97 -2.43 -3.39
C PHE A 97 10.09 -2.60 -4.41
N MET A 98 10.73 -1.51 -4.84
CA MET A 98 11.83 -1.55 -5.81
C MET A 98 13.02 -2.36 -5.27
N THR A 99 13.36 -2.17 -3.99
CA THR A 99 14.44 -2.93 -3.33
C THR A 99 14.12 -4.42 -3.29
N LEU A 100 12.89 -4.79 -2.89
CA LEU A 100 12.45 -6.19 -2.84
C LEU A 100 12.40 -6.82 -4.24
N HIS A 101 11.92 -6.07 -5.23
CA HIS A 101 11.89 -6.51 -6.62
C HIS A 101 13.29 -6.80 -7.16
N ASP A 102 14.25 -5.90 -6.94
CA ASP A 102 15.62 -6.05 -7.45
C ASP A 102 16.35 -7.23 -6.79
N LEU A 103 16.09 -7.49 -5.50
CA LEU A 103 16.61 -8.66 -4.80
C LEU A 103 16.03 -9.97 -5.33
N ALA A 104 14.73 -10.00 -5.63
CA ALA A 104 14.05 -11.19 -6.13
C ALA A 104 14.30 -11.46 -7.62
N PHE A 105 14.52 -10.41 -8.41
CA PHE A 105 14.68 -10.47 -9.85
C PHE A 105 15.90 -9.66 -10.31
N PRO A 106 17.11 -10.10 -9.95
CA PRO A 106 18.33 -9.40 -10.34
C PRO A 106 18.44 -9.31 -11.87
N PRO A 107 19.06 -8.24 -12.40
CA PRO A 107 19.29 -8.12 -13.83
C PRO A 107 20.11 -9.29 -14.35
N GLU A 108 19.76 -9.80 -15.53
CA GLU A 108 20.60 -10.75 -16.25
C GLU A 108 21.95 -10.08 -16.56
N LYS A 109 23.05 -10.78 -16.29
CA LYS A 109 24.42 -10.31 -16.51
C LYS A 109 24.78 -10.30 -18.00
#